data_AF-A0A0B7HDP9-F1
#
_entry.id   AF-A0A0B7HDP9-F1
#
_cell.length_a   1.000
_cell.length_b   1.000
_cell.length_c   1.000
_cell.angle_alpha   90.00
_cell.angle_beta   90.00
_cell.angle_gamma   90.00
#
_symmetry.space_group_name_H-M   'P 1'
#
loop_
_entity.id
_entity.type
_entity.pdbx_description
1 polymer ?
#
loop_
_entity_poly.entity_id
_entity_poly.type
_entity_poly.pdbx_seq_one_letter_code
_entity_poly.pdbx_strand_id
1 'polypeptide(L)'
;MKRYLSFCLLFFCVLGFAQMHTYDYKQEIKGAKAGEWKRFSLPELVYAKLKSEGNDLRIYGITTEKDTIEVPYILDKNHSKTELLPILFQVINQSRTSEGTFLTLKNPKKEIIDQIELTFENQNFDRKITLEGSNDQNQWFTLLKDYRVVAIKNESVSFVFTIR
;
A
#
# COMPACT_ATOMS: atom_id res chain seq x y z
N MET A 1 7.03 -40.41 -23.21
CA MET A 1 6.26 -39.66 -22.18
C MET A 1 6.47 -38.14 -22.27
N LYS A 2 7.71 -37.62 -22.38
CA LYS A 2 7.96 -36.16 -22.48
C LYS A 2 7.32 -35.45 -23.69
N ARG A 3 7.17 -36.12 -24.85
CA ARG A 3 6.62 -35.52 -26.09
C ARG A 3 5.10 -35.27 -26.05
N TYR A 4 4.36 -36.04 -25.25
CA TYR A 4 2.92 -35.83 -25.03
C TYR A 4 2.65 -34.77 -23.95
N LEU A 5 3.59 -34.62 -23.00
CA LEU A 5 3.53 -33.60 -21.95
C LEU A 5 3.60 -32.18 -22.52
N SER A 6 4.40 -31.95 -23.57
CA SER A 6 4.43 -30.67 -24.30
C SER A 6 3.13 -30.36 -25.04
N PHE A 7 2.42 -31.38 -25.54
CA PHE A 7 1.11 -31.19 -26.18
C PHE A 7 0.00 -30.86 -25.16
N CYS A 8 0.06 -31.45 -23.96
CA CYS A 8 -0.86 -31.08 -22.87
C CYS A 8 -0.65 -29.65 -22.35
N LEU A 9 0.60 -29.16 -22.34
CA LEU A 9 0.90 -27.78 -21.89
C LEU A 9 0.32 -26.73 -22.85
N LEU A 10 0.31 -27.00 -24.16
CA LEU A 10 -0.26 -26.10 -25.18
C LEU A 10 -1.79 -25.98 -25.09
N PHE A 11 -2.47 -27.00 -24.55
CA PHE A 11 -3.93 -26.99 -24.39
C PHE A 11 -4.39 -26.16 -23.17
N PHE A 12 -3.51 -25.91 -22.19
CA PHE A 12 -3.84 -25.09 -21.02
C PHE A 12 -3.87 -23.58 -21.32
N CYS A 13 -3.21 -23.12 -22.40
CA CYS A 13 -3.20 -21.72 -22.79
C CYS A 13 -4.53 -21.21 -23.36
N VAL A 14 -5.46 -22.10 -23.70
CA VAL A 14 -6.74 -21.73 -24.35
C VAL A 14 -7.87 -21.44 -23.35
N LEU A 15 -7.61 -21.59 -22.04
CA LEU A 15 -8.58 -21.26 -20.98
C LEU A 15 -8.56 -19.76 -20.62
N GLY A 16 -8.60 -18.90 -21.65
CA GLY A 16 -8.75 -17.47 -21.45
C GLY A 16 -10.15 -17.12 -20.94
N PHE A 17 -10.25 -16.65 -19.70
CA PHE A 17 -11.49 -16.11 -19.10
C PHE A 17 -11.82 -14.72 -19.67
N ALA A 18 -12.10 -14.62 -20.97
CA ALA A 18 -12.53 -13.38 -21.63
C ALA A 18 -14.02 -13.42 -22.02
N GLN A 19 -14.76 -14.42 -21.56
CA GLN A 19 -16.13 -14.64 -22.01
C GLN A 19 -17.11 -13.72 -21.27
N MET A 20 -17.68 -12.74 -21.98
CA MET A 20 -18.61 -11.74 -21.43
C MET A 20 -19.98 -12.28 -21.00
N HIS A 21 -20.26 -13.56 -21.21
CA HIS A 21 -21.53 -14.17 -20.82
C HIS A 21 -21.64 -14.42 -19.32
N THR A 22 -20.52 -14.38 -18.58
CA THR A 22 -20.50 -14.60 -17.13
C THR A 22 -20.84 -13.35 -16.31
N TYR A 23 -21.13 -12.22 -16.96
CA TYR A 23 -21.48 -10.97 -16.31
C TYR A 23 -22.98 -10.74 -16.40
N ASP A 24 -23.65 -10.81 -15.26
CA ASP A 24 -25.12 -10.72 -15.14
C ASP A 24 -25.64 -9.30 -15.34
N TYR A 25 -24.84 -8.29 -15.00
CA TYR A 25 -25.22 -6.88 -15.09
C TYR A 25 -24.34 -6.14 -16.09
N LYS A 26 -24.99 -5.38 -16.99
CA LYS A 26 -24.32 -4.56 -18.01
C LYS A 26 -25.03 -3.21 -18.09
N GLN A 27 -24.25 -2.13 -18.15
CA GLN A 27 -24.77 -0.78 -18.28
C GLN A 27 -23.96 0.01 -19.30
N GLU A 28 -24.64 0.71 -20.19
CA GLU A 28 -24.01 1.62 -21.15
C GLU A 28 -23.44 2.86 -20.45
N ILE A 29 -22.20 3.23 -20.81
CA ILE A 29 -21.58 4.49 -20.35
C ILE A 29 -21.90 5.58 -21.38
N LYS A 30 -22.82 6.47 -21.03
CA LYS A 30 -23.19 7.60 -21.90
C LYS A 30 -22.11 8.67 -21.90
N GLY A 31 -21.82 9.25 -23.07
CA GLY A 31 -20.93 10.40 -23.21
C GLY A 31 -19.43 10.10 -23.15
N ALA A 32 -19.03 8.81 -23.16
CA ALA A 32 -17.64 8.42 -23.35
C ALA A 32 -17.20 8.70 -24.80
N LYS A 33 -16.04 9.34 -24.97
CA LYS A 33 -15.41 9.57 -26.28
C LYS A 33 -14.05 8.85 -26.27
N ALA A 34 -13.68 8.25 -27.39
CA ALA A 34 -12.38 7.61 -27.53
C ALA A 34 -11.24 8.65 -27.45
N GLY A 35 -10.12 8.27 -26.84
CA GLY A 35 -8.88 9.07 -26.81
C GLY A 35 -8.66 9.95 -25.58
N GLU A 36 -9.63 10.04 -24.66
CA GLU A 36 -9.50 10.89 -23.45
C GLU A 36 -9.80 10.11 -22.17
N TRP A 37 -9.00 10.34 -21.13
CA TRP A 37 -9.31 9.87 -19.77
C TRP A 37 -10.51 10.65 -19.22
N LYS A 38 -11.52 9.94 -18.74
CA LYS A 38 -12.70 10.54 -18.10
C LYS A 38 -12.91 10.00 -16.70
N ARG A 39 -13.21 10.90 -15.77
CA ARG A 39 -13.65 10.56 -14.42
C ARG A 39 -15.17 10.63 -14.36
N PHE A 40 -15.79 9.61 -13.81
CA PHE A 40 -17.21 9.61 -13.49
C PHE A 40 -17.44 8.76 -12.24
N SER A 41 -18.50 9.05 -11.50
CA SER A 41 -18.91 8.25 -10.35
C SER A 41 -19.46 6.92 -10.84
N LEU A 42 -19.05 5.83 -10.19
CA LEU A 42 -19.62 4.52 -10.50
C LEU A 42 -21.13 4.57 -10.20
N PRO A 43 -22.01 4.26 -11.18
CA PRO A 43 -23.44 4.28 -10.97
C PRO A 43 -23.84 3.35 -9.82
N GLU A 44 -24.79 3.79 -9.00
CA GLU A 44 -25.22 3.05 -7.79
C GLU A 44 -25.67 1.63 -8.10
N LEU A 45 -26.38 1.43 -9.22
CA LEU A 45 -26.82 0.10 -9.66
C LEU A 45 -25.66 -0.84 -10.00
N VAL A 46 -24.59 -0.33 -10.61
CA VAL A 46 -23.37 -1.10 -10.89
C VAL A 46 -22.68 -1.44 -9.57
N TYR A 47 -22.52 -0.43 -8.69
CA TYR A 47 -21.86 -0.60 -7.40
C TYR A 47 -22.57 -1.62 -6.51
N ALA A 48 -23.90 -1.61 -6.46
CA ALA A 48 -24.71 -2.53 -5.67
C ALA A 48 -24.61 -4.00 -6.13
N LYS A 49 -24.08 -4.25 -7.34
CA LYS A 49 -23.89 -5.59 -7.91
C LYS A 49 -22.41 -6.01 -7.94
N LEU A 50 -21.50 -5.11 -7.63
CA LEU A 50 -20.06 -5.35 -7.65
C LEU A 50 -19.65 -6.24 -6.47
N LYS A 51 -18.73 -7.18 -6.68
CA LYS A 51 -18.12 -7.92 -5.57
C LYS A 51 -17.35 -6.97 -4.66
N SER A 52 -17.23 -7.33 -3.38
CA SER A 52 -16.51 -6.55 -2.37
C SER A 52 -15.09 -6.15 -2.80
N GLU A 53 -14.39 -7.04 -3.50
CA GLU A 53 -13.03 -6.77 -4.00
C GLU A 53 -13.01 -5.93 -5.29
N GLY A 54 -14.12 -5.83 -6.01
CA GLY A 54 -14.24 -5.07 -7.26
C GLY A 54 -13.44 -5.63 -8.44
N ASN A 55 -13.02 -6.90 -8.37
CA ASN A 55 -12.23 -7.57 -9.41
C ASN A 55 -13.08 -8.03 -10.61
N ASP A 56 -14.40 -7.90 -10.51
CA ASP A 56 -15.41 -8.20 -11.52
C ASP A 56 -15.96 -6.92 -12.20
N LEU A 57 -15.27 -5.79 -12.08
CA LEU A 57 -15.56 -4.61 -12.89
C LEU A 57 -14.80 -4.68 -14.22
N ARG A 58 -15.50 -4.54 -15.34
CA ARG A 58 -14.92 -4.41 -16.67
C ARG A 58 -15.57 -3.26 -17.41
N ILE A 59 -14.77 -2.49 -18.15
CA ILE A 59 -15.24 -1.51 -19.11
C ILE A 59 -14.80 -1.98 -20.48
N TYR A 60 -15.72 -2.04 -21.45
CA TYR A 60 -15.39 -2.44 -22.81
C TYR A 60 -15.93 -1.43 -23.82
N GLY A 61 -15.20 -1.27 -24.91
CA GLY A 61 -15.64 -0.59 -26.12
C GLY A 61 -16.02 -1.62 -27.19
N ILE A 62 -16.91 -1.22 -28.09
CA ILE A 62 -17.23 -1.98 -29.31
C ILE A 62 -16.61 -1.23 -30.49
N THR A 63 -15.76 -1.90 -31.26
CA THR A 63 -15.10 -1.31 -32.44
C THR A 63 -16.07 -1.21 -33.62
N THR A 64 -15.67 -0.49 -34.67
CA THR A 64 -16.42 -0.43 -35.93
C THR A 64 -16.59 -1.81 -36.58
N GLU A 65 -15.67 -2.74 -36.31
CA GLU A 65 -15.70 -4.12 -36.79
C GLU A 65 -16.55 -5.04 -35.88
N LYS A 66 -17.26 -4.48 -34.90
CA LYS A 66 -18.06 -5.18 -33.89
C LYS A 66 -17.24 -6.09 -32.98
N ASP A 67 -15.95 -5.83 -32.85
CA ASP A 67 -15.09 -6.50 -31.88
C ASP A 67 -15.16 -5.80 -30.52
N THR A 68 -14.83 -6.52 -29.46
CA THR A 68 -14.83 -6.01 -28.08
C THR A 68 -13.41 -5.75 -27.60
N ILE A 69 -13.15 -4.53 -27.14
CA ILE A 69 -11.87 -4.13 -26.57
C ILE A 69 -12.06 -3.74 -25.10
N GLU A 70 -11.20 -4.23 -24.21
CA GLU A 70 -11.21 -3.79 -22.81
C GLU A 70 -10.60 -2.39 -22.70
N VAL A 71 -11.27 -1.50 -21.99
CA VAL A 71 -10.85 -0.12 -21.76
C VAL A 71 -10.12 -0.08 -20.41
N PRO A 72 -8.86 0.37 -20.36
CA PRO A 72 -8.13 0.50 -19.11
C PRO A 72 -8.77 1.57 -18.23
N TYR A 73 -8.82 1.32 -16.92
CA TYR A 73 -9.37 2.25 -15.95
C TYR A 73 -8.61 2.19 -14.62
N ILE A 74 -8.78 3.24 -13.80
CA ILE A 74 -8.30 3.31 -12.43
C ILE A 74 -9.52 3.42 -11.52
N LEU A 75 -9.64 2.50 -10.56
CA LEU A 75 -10.72 2.53 -9.57
C LEU A 75 -10.24 3.27 -8.32
N ASP A 76 -10.70 4.52 -8.18
CA ASP A 76 -10.49 5.34 -6.99
C ASP A 76 -11.48 4.90 -5.90
N LYS A 77 -11.06 3.98 -5.04
CA LYS A 77 -11.84 3.57 -3.86
C LYS A 77 -11.52 4.56 -2.74
N ASN A 78 -12.54 5.05 -2.04
CA ASN A 78 -12.34 5.73 -0.76
C ASN A 78 -11.68 4.73 0.19
N HIS A 79 -10.36 4.80 0.33
CA HIS A 79 -9.63 4.01 1.30
C HIS A 79 -10.14 4.38 2.70
N SER A 80 -10.19 3.38 3.59
CA SER A 80 -10.36 3.65 5.02
C SER A 80 -9.37 4.74 5.41
N LYS A 81 -9.88 5.86 5.93
CA LYS A 81 -9.05 6.95 6.40
C LYS A 81 -8.29 6.43 7.61
N THR A 82 -7.00 6.13 7.46
CA THR A 82 -6.15 5.82 8.60
C THR A 82 -6.00 7.10 9.40
N GLU A 83 -6.69 7.18 10.54
CA GLU A 83 -6.51 8.29 11.47
C GLU A 83 -5.24 8.04 12.28
N LEU A 84 -4.22 8.86 12.06
CA LEU A 84 -3.03 8.89 12.91
C LEU A 84 -3.41 9.64 14.19
N LEU A 85 -3.48 8.92 15.31
CA LEU A 85 -3.67 9.51 16.64
C LEU A 85 -2.29 9.67 17.29
N PRO A 86 -1.71 10.89 17.31
CA PRO A 86 -0.39 11.09 17.86
C PRO A 86 -0.38 10.85 19.37
N ILE A 87 0.53 10.00 19.83
CA ILE A 87 0.80 9.79 21.26
C ILE A 87 1.93 10.72 21.66
N LEU A 88 1.65 11.64 22.59
CA LEU A 88 2.69 12.48 23.18
C LEU A 88 3.48 11.68 24.22
N PHE A 89 4.71 11.34 23.87
CA PHE A 89 5.63 10.68 24.79
C PHE A 89 6.32 11.69 25.72
N GLN A 90 6.51 11.30 26.98
CA GLN A 90 7.34 12.02 27.92
C GLN A 90 8.76 11.43 27.89
N VAL A 91 9.78 12.27 27.70
CA VAL A 91 11.18 11.86 27.92
C VAL A 91 11.40 11.72 29.42
N ILE A 92 11.70 10.50 29.88
CA ILE A 92 11.95 10.22 31.31
C ILE A 92 13.43 9.96 31.61
N ASN A 93 14.23 9.67 30.58
CA ASN A 93 15.67 9.57 30.69
C ASN A 93 16.33 9.97 29.37
N GLN A 94 17.47 10.62 29.47
CA GLN A 94 18.35 10.91 28.35
C GLN A 94 19.79 10.75 28.83
N SER A 95 20.58 9.96 28.12
CA SER A 95 22.00 9.81 28.39
C SER A 95 22.79 9.81 27.09
N ARG A 96 24.04 10.26 27.16
CA ARG A 96 24.98 10.22 26.06
C ARG A 96 26.29 9.64 26.58
N THR A 97 26.73 8.57 25.95
CA THR A 97 27.98 7.87 26.27
C THR A 97 28.86 7.81 25.03
N SER A 98 30.02 7.16 25.13
CA SER A 98 30.85 6.82 23.97
C SER A 98 30.17 5.86 22.98
N GLU A 99 29.17 5.10 23.43
CA GLU A 99 28.45 4.12 22.62
C GLU A 99 27.30 4.73 21.82
N GLY A 100 26.75 5.86 22.27
CA GLY A 100 25.65 6.52 21.59
C GLY A 100 24.83 7.44 22.48
N THR A 101 23.69 7.88 21.93
CA THR A 101 22.66 8.61 22.68
C THR A 101 21.51 7.67 22.96
N PHE A 102 21.10 7.58 24.22
CA PHE A 102 19.99 6.77 24.68
C PHE A 102 18.86 7.68 25.15
N LEU A 103 17.65 7.39 24.71
CA LEU A 103 16.44 8.12 25.06
C LEU A 103 15.40 7.13 25.54
N THR A 104 14.82 7.39 26.72
CA THR A 104 13.71 6.60 27.25
C THR A 104 12.44 7.43 27.20
N LEU A 105 11.48 6.96 26.41
CA LEU A 105 10.20 7.59 26.17
C LEU A 105 9.10 6.83 26.92
N LYS A 106 8.29 7.54 27.70
CA LYS A 106 7.14 6.98 28.42
C LYS A 106 5.85 7.37 27.71
N ASN A 107 5.03 6.37 27.40
CA ASN A 107 3.63 6.58 27.02
C ASN A 107 2.80 6.77 28.30
N PRO A 108 2.34 8.00 28.63
CA PRO A 108 1.61 8.25 29.87
C PRO A 108 0.20 7.65 29.84
N LYS A 109 -0.40 7.52 28.66
CA LYS A 109 -1.77 7.03 28.48
C LYS A 109 -1.88 5.51 28.49
N LYS A 110 -0.75 4.80 28.33
CA LYS A 110 -0.69 3.34 28.19
C LYS A 110 -1.53 2.82 27.02
N GLU A 111 -1.73 3.64 26.00
CA GLU A 111 -2.35 3.24 24.74
C GLU A 111 -1.47 2.21 24.01
N ILE A 112 -2.09 1.31 23.26
CA ILE A 112 -1.36 0.40 22.37
C ILE A 112 -0.72 1.24 21.27
N ILE A 113 0.57 1.00 21.02
CA ILE A 113 1.33 1.63 19.95
C ILE A 113 1.54 0.59 18.87
N ASP A 114 0.96 0.81 17.70
CA ASP A 114 1.13 -0.02 16.51
C ASP A 114 2.07 0.62 15.48
N GLN A 115 2.38 1.90 15.63
CA GLN A 115 3.25 2.65 14.74
C GLN A 115 4.20 3.59 15.49
N ILE A 116 5.47 3.63 15.07
CA ILE A 116 6.48 4.58 15.58
C ILE A 116 7.11 5.30 14.40
N GLU A 117 6.89 6.60 14.31
CA GLU A 117 7.58 7.47 13.35
C GLU A 117 8.73 8.20 14.05
N LEU A 118 9.95 8.00 13.56
CA LEU A 118 11.13 8.74 14.02
C LEU A 118 11.51 9.81 13.00
N THR A 119 11.49 11.06 13.46
CA THR A 119 11.96 12.22 12.70
C THR A 119 13.20 12.80 13.36
N PHE A 120 14.17 13.22 12.54
CA PHE A 120 15.41 13.84 12.99
C PHE A 120 15.47 15.27 12.45
N GLU A 121 15.97 16.21 13.25
CA GLU A 121 16.15 17.60 12.81
C GLU A 121 17.15 17.73 11.66
N ASN A 122 18.18 16.88 11.65
CA ASN A 122 19.17 16.84 10.58
C ASN A 122 18.53 16.37 9.27
N GLN A 123 18.73 17.13 8.18
CA GLN A 123 18.24 16.77 6.85
C GLN A 123 19.04 15.65 6.18
N ASN A 124 20.27 15.43 6.64
CA ASN A 124 21.19 14.39 6.17
C ASN A 124 21.70 13.60 7.37
N PHE A 125 21.49 12.28 7.36
CA PHE A 125 21.99 11.39 8.40
C PHE A 125 22.17 9.97 7.87
N ASP A 126 23.06 9.23 8.53
CA ASP A 126 23.22 7.79 8.39
C ASP A 126 23.57 7.24 9.78
N ARG A 127 22.62 6.53 10.39
CA ARG A 127 22.72 6.07 11.78
C ARG A 127 22.19 4.66 11.91
N LYS A 128 22.72 3.92 12.89
CA LYS A 128 22.10 2.69 13.39
C LYS A 128 21.36 3.00 14.68
N ILE A 129 20.16 2.43 14.82
CA ILE A 129 19.34 2.55 16.02
C ILE A 129 18.95 1.17 16.52
N THR A 130 18.82 1.05 17.83
CA THR A 130 18.21 -0.10 18.49
C THR A 130 16.95 0.39 19.19
N LEU A 131 15.83 -0.25 18.88
CA LEU A 131 14.53 0.07 19.48
C LEU A 131 14.17 -1.05 20.46
N GLU A 132 13.85 -0.67 21.69
CA GLU A 132 13.46 -1.59 22.74
C GLU A 132 12.12 -1.15 23.36
N GLY A 133 11.33 -2.12 23.80
CA GLY A 133 10.08 -1.92 24.49
C GLY A 133 10.11 -2.49 25.91
N SER A 134 9.43 -1.82 26.84
CA SER A 134 9.27 -2.29 28.22
C SER A 134 7.90 -1.90 28.76
N ASN A 135 7.34 -2.77 29.60
CA ASN A 135 6.10 -2.51 30.33
C ASN A 135 6.35 -2.02 31.77
N ASP A 136 7.55 -2.24 32.32
CA ASP A 136 7.85 -2.05 33.74
C ASP A 136 9.17 -1.29 34.02
N GLN A 137 9.91 -0.91 32.96
CA GLN A 137 11.25 -0.32 32.99
C GLN A 137 12.37 -1.21 33.56
N ASN A 138 12.07 -2.44 33.98
CA ASN A 138 13.05 -3.38 34.50
C ASN A 138 13.42 -4.43 33.46
N GLN A 139 12.42 -4.90 32.69
CA GLN A 139 12.60 -5.85 31.60
C GLN A 139 12.40 -5.17 30.26
N TRP A 140 13.39 -5.31 29.38
CA TRP A 140 13.43 -4.69 28.06
C TRP A 140 13.50 -5.76 26.98
N PHE A 141 12.73 -5.56 25.92
CA PHE A 141 12.66 -6.44 24.77
C PHE A 141 13.10 -5.68 23.53
N THR A 142 14.13 -6.18 22.84
CA THR A 142 14.59 -5.57 21.59
C THR A 142 13.60 -5.86 20.47
N LEU A 143 13.04 -4.79 19.89
CA LEU A 143 12.11 -4.86 18.76
C LEU A 143 12.87 -4.73 17.43
N LEU A 144 13.87 -3.87 17.39
CA LEU A 144 14.76 -3.66 16.24
C LEU A 144 16.19 -3.53 16.76
N LYS A 145 17.15 -4.20 16.12
CA LYS A 145 18.56 -4.16 16.48
C LYS A 145 19.40 -3.69 15.31
N ASP A 146 20.30 -2.73 15.56
CA ASP A 146 21.22 -2.19 14.54
C ASP A 146 20.52 -1.71 13.26
N TYR A 147 19.27 -1.24 13.38
CA TYR A 147 18.44 -0.82 12.25
C TYR A 147 18.98 0.47 11.66
N ARG A 148 19.30 0.46 10.36
CA ARG A 148 19.87 1.61 9.68
C ARG A 148 18.78 2.60 9.30
N VAL A 149 18.91 3.84 9.75
CA VAL A 149 18.11 4.98 9.30
C VAL A 149 18.99 5.93 8.51
N VAL A 150 18.50 6.40 7.37
CA VAL A 150 19.28 7.24 6.46
C VAL A 150 18.40 8.30 5.80
N ALA A 151 18.92 9.52 5.68
CA ALA A 151 18.34 10.57 4.86
C ALA A 151 19.43 11.24 4.04
N ILE A 152 19.11 11.48 2.76
CA ILE A 152 19.96 12.18 1.80
C ILE A 152 19.12 13.23 1.10
N LYS A 153 19.54 14.48 1.21
CA LYS A 153 18.95 15.64 0.56
C LYS A 153 20.04 16.52 -0.04
N ASN A 154 19.98 16.69 -1.36
CA ASN A 154 20.82 17.58 -2.16
C ASN A 154 20.01 18.11 -3.37
N GLU A 155 20.65 18.79 -4.32
CA GLU A 155 19.98 19.40 -5.48
C GLU A 155 19.28 18.39 -6.41
N SER A 156 19.77 17.14 -6.45
CA SER A 156 19.27 16.10 -7.38
C SER A 156 18.46 15.00 -6.68
N VAL A 157 18.60 14.84 -5.37
CA VAL A 157 18.01 13.72 -4.61
C VAL A 157 17.40 14.20 -3.30
N SER A 158 16.19 13.73 -3.00
CA SER A 158 15.56 13.84 -1.69
C SER A 158 15.01 12.46 -1.29
N PHE A 159 15.65 11.82 -0.32
CA PHE A 159 15.37 10.46 0.10
C PHE A 159 15.42 10.34 1.62
N VAL A 160 14.46 9.64 2.22
CA VAL A 160 14.39 9.35 3.65
C VAL A 160 13.96 7.90 3.85
N PHE A 161 14.73 7.16 4.65
CA PHE A 161 14.43 5.81 5.10
C PHE A 161 14.53 5.77 6.63
N THR A 162 13.38 5.71 7.28
CA THR A 162 13.20 5.72 8.74
C THR A 162 12.22 4.60 9.14
N ILE A 163 12.04 4.40 10.45
CA ILE A 163 10.93 3.57 10.96
C ILE A 163 9.61 4.27 10.60
N ARG A 164 8.65 3.50 10.07
CA ARG A 164 7.30 3.92 9.71
C ARG A 164 6.29 2.89 10.18
#